data_AF-A0A9J6B8U0-F1
#
_entry.id   AF-A0A9J6B8U0-F1
#
_cell.length_a   1.000
_cell.length_b   1.000
_cell.length_c   1.000
_cell.angle_alpha   90.00
_cell.angle_beta   90.00
_cell.angle_gamma   90.00
#
_symmetry.space_group_name_H-M   'P 1'
#
loop_
_entity.id
_entity.type
_entity.pdbx_description
1 polymer ?
#
loop_
_entity_poly.entity_id
_entity_poly.type
_entity_poly.pdbx_seq_one_letter_code
_entity_poly.pdbx_strand_id
1 'polypeptide(L)'
;MDDQFNSEDTPEEAAAVANEIIALFKTISWDSVDFKSNSEITLQQLPSENVDNELILDLGSEDEVLSRKVLGLHWNPKSDTFAFKVAKNVEMIAWTLNDDYCPTKLEVLSFIMRIFDCLGLISHFVIRGRMILQSIWKFGIGWRQKIPKEIHDAWKLWIEKFEEIERLQIPRHYGYDSRHSRNVTLHVFVDASLEAYAAVAFIRFEINGVVKVSQIMSKCRVAPVKYASVKKKYFLKSFSFKLG
;
A
#
# COMPACT_ATOMS: atom_id res chain seq x y z
N MET A 1 0.61 7.58 -15.97
CA MET A 1 -0.18 6.96 -14.90
C MET A 1 -1.58 7.25 -15.34
N ASP A 2 -2.28 6.19 -15.70
CA ASP A 2 -3.44 6.31 -16.60
C ASP A 2 -4.75 6.04 -15.83
N ASP A 3 -4.63 5.66 -14.54
CA ASP A 3 -5.73 5.55 -13.60
C ASP A 3 -5.91 6.86 -12.80
N GLN A 4 -7.15 7.33 -12.68
CA GLN A 4 -7.53 8.43 -11.79
C GLN A 4 -8.36 7.89 -10.61
N PHE A 5 -8.18 8.49 -9.43
CA PHE A 5 -8.94 8.14 -8.23
C PHE A 5 -9.64 9.38 -7.67
N ASN A 6 -10.97 9.35 -7.64
CA ASN A 6 -11.81 10.40 -7.04
C ASN A 6 -12.71 9.80 -5.96
N SER A 7 -13.27 10.65 -5.10
CA SER A 7 -14.23 10.26 -4.07
C SER A 7 -15.18 11.41 -3.83
N GLU A 8 -16.47 11.11 -3.81
CA GLU A 8 -17.55 12.08 -3.57
C GLU A 8 -18.36 11.65 -2.33
N ASP A 9 -19.11 12.58 -1.76
CA ASP A 9 -19.91 12.33 -0.55
C ASP A 9 -21.18 11.52 -0.84
N THR A 10 -21.67 11.53 -2.09
CA THR A 10 -22.88 10.79 -2.51
C THR A 10 -22.68 9.99 -3.81
N PRO A 11 -23.42 8.87 -3.97
CA PRO A 11 -23.41 8.10 -5.21
C PRO A 11 -23.80 8.90 -6.46
N GLU A 12 -24.74 9.85 -6.30
CA GLU A 12 -25.27 10.68 -7.37
C GLU A 12 -24.23 11.71 -7.84
N GLU A 13 -23.52 12.36 -6.92
CA GLU A 13 -22.40 13.26 -7.27
C GLU A 13 -21.29 12.49 -7.98
N ALA A 14 -20.93 11.31 -7.48
CA ALA A 14 -19.93 10.46 -8.13
C ALA A 14 -20.34 10.07 -9.56
N ALA A 15 -21.62 9.75 -9.79
CA ALA A 15 -22.15 9.43 -11.10
C ALA A 15 -22.17 10.65 -12.04
N ALA A 16 -22.49 11.84 -11.52
CA ALA A 16 -22.47 13.08 -12.28
C ALA A 16 -21.04 13.39 -12.77
N VAL A 17 -20.05 13.36 -11.87
CA VAL A 17 -18.63 13.58 -12.21
C VAL A 17 -18.14 12.55 -13.23
N ALA A 18 -18.48 11.27 -13.06
CA ALA A 18 -18.09 10.23 -14.02
C ALA A 18 -18.71 10.46 -15.41
N ASN A 19 -19.98 10.85 -15.49
CA ASN A 19 -20.62 11.18 -16.77
C ASN A 19 -20.04 12.44 -17.43
N GLU A 20 -19.66 13.45 -16.66
CA GLU A 20 -18.94 14.63 -17.18
C GLU A 20 -17.58 14.24 -17.77
N ILE A 21 -16.85 13.35 -17.09
CA ILE A 21 -15.59 12.82 -17.58
C ILE A 21 -15.81 12.06 -18.89
N ILE A 22 -16.81 11.16 -18.97
CA ILE A 22 -17.15 10.43 -20.20
C ILE A 22 -17.45 11.40 -21.35
N ALA A 23 -18.24 12.45 -21.08
CA ALA A 23 -18.57 13.46 -22.09
C ALA A 23 -17.31 14.20 -22.57
N LEU A 24 -16.43 14.58 -21.65
CA LEU A 24 -15.16 15.23 -21.97
C LEU A 24 -14.26 14.35 -22.85
N PHE A 25 -14.08 13.08 -22.49
CA PHE A 25 -13.25 12.15 -23.28
C PHE A 25 -13.82 11.90 -24.69
N LYS A 26 -15.15 11.88 -24.84
CA LYS A 26 -15.80 11.84 -26.16
C LYS A 26 -15.48 13.06 -27.02
N THR A 27 -15.32 14.26 -26.44
CA THR A 27 -14.96 15.47 -27.21
C THR A 27 -13.57 15.40 -27.85
N ILE A 28 -12.65 14.65 -27.23
CA ILE A 28 -11.30 14.43 -27.72
C ILE A 28 -11.14 13.11 -28.49
N SER A 29 -12.25 12.49 -28.89
CA SER A 29 -12.30 11.21 -29.62
C SER A 29 -11.60 10.06 -28.88
N TRP A 30 -11.69 10.06 -27.56
CA TRP A 30 -11.20 8.97 -26.74
C TRP A 30 -12.38 8.14 -26.24
N ASP A 31 -12.56 6.97 -26.84
CA ASP A 31 -13.77 6.15 -26.66
C ASP A 31 -13.68 5.13 -25.51
N SER A 32 -12.50 4.96 -24.90
CA SER A 32 -12.26 3.97 -23.85
C SER A 32 -11.93 4.67 -22.53
N VAL A 33 -12.95 4.73 -21.66
CA VAL A 33 -12.83 5.13 -20.27
C VAL A 33 -13.69 4.16 -19.46
N ASP A 34 -13.05 3.41 -18.57
CA ASP A 34 -13.73 2.42 -17.74
C ASP A 34 -13.77 2.88 -16.28
N PHE A 35 -14.91 2.69 -15.62
CA PHE A 35 -15.15 3.10 -14.25
C PHE A 35 -15.40 1.89 -13.37
N LYS A 36 -14.87 1.94 -12.14
CA LYS A 36 -15.18 1.00 -11.07
C LYS A 36 -15.46 1.78 -9.80
N SER A 37 -16.45 1.33 -9.03
CA SER A 37 -16.90 2.02 -7.81
C SER A 37 -17.21 1.01 -6.70
N ASN A 38 -17.11 1.46 -5.46
CA ASN A 38 -17.63 0.73 -4.29
C ASN A 38 -19.16 0.89 -4.14
N SER A 39 -19.80 1.75 -4.96
CA SER A 39 -21.23 2.01 -4.96
C SER A 39 -21.89 1.46 -6.21
N GLU A 40 -22.75 0.45 -6.04
CA GLU A 40 -23.56 -0.11 -7.13
C GLU A 40 -24.52 0.93 -7.72
N ILE A 41 -25.06 1.83 -6.88
CA ILE A 41 -25.94 2.92 -7.31
C ILE A 41 -25.23 3.83 -8.31
N THR A 42 -23.93 4.11 -8.07
CA THR A 42 -23.12 4.91 -9.00
C THR A 42 -22.93 4.18 -10.32
N LEU A 43 -22.62 2.88 -10.30
CA LEU A 43 -22.39 2.09 -11.52
C LEU A 43 -23.65 1.96 -12.38
N GLN A 44 -24.83 1.81 -11.77
CA GLN A 44 -26.11 1.73 -12.49
C GLN A 44 -26.48 3.01 -13.23
N GLN A 45 -25.88 4.15 -12.86
CA GLN A 45 -26.11 5.45 -13.51
C GLN A 45 -25.11 5.75 -14.64
N LEU A 46 -24.17 4.84 -14.91
CA LEU A 46 -23.20 4.98 -16.00
C LEU A 46 -23.63 4.16 -17.23
N PRO A 47 -23.20 4.54 -18.44
CA PRO A 47 -23.35 3.70 -19.62
C PRO A 47 -22.66 2.35 -19.40
N SER A 48 -23.34 1.25 -19.77
CA SER A 48 -22.85 -0.11 -19.52
C SER A 48 -21.49 -0.40 -20.15
N GLU A 49 -21.18 0.24 -21.27
CA GLU A 49 -19.90 0.14 -21.98
C GLU A 49 -18.73 0.79 -21.24
N ASN A 50 -19.01 1.68 -20.28
CA ASN A 50 -18.01 2.37 -19.45
C ASN A 50 -17.89 1.77 -18.05
N VAL A 51 -18.64 0.71 -17.74
CA VAL A 51 -18.56 0.03 -16.44
C VAL A 51 -17.57 -1.13 -16.53
N ASP A 52 -16.50 -1.06 -15.73
CA ASP A 52 -15.53 -2.13 -15.58
C ASP A 52 -16.13 -3.30 -14.78
N ASN A 53 -16.77 -4.19 -15.51
CA ASN A 53 -17.25 -5.48 -15.02
C ASN A 53 -16.15 -6.56 -15.00
N GLU A 54 -14.91 -6.24 -15.44
CA GLU A 54 -13.85 -7.25 -15.43
C GLU A 54 -13.58 -7.70 -13.99
N LEU A 55 -13.90 -8.97 -13.77
CA LEU A 55 -13.51 -9.75 -12.62
C LEU A 55 -12.05 -10.09 -12.86
N ILE A 56 -11.11 -9.36 -12.25
CA ILE A 56 -9.72 -9.83 -12.23
C ILE A 56 -9.70 -11.04 -11.32
N LEU A 57 -9.77 -12.23 -11.93
CA LEU A 57 -9.36 -13.49 -11.33
C LEU A 57 -7.89 -13.35 -10.98
N ASP A 58 -7.61 -13.07 -9.71
CA ASP A 58 -6.28 -13.24 -9.16
C ASP A 58 -6.07 -14.75 -8.99
N LEU A 59 -5.52 -15.38 -10.04
CA LEU A 59 -5.18 -16.80 -10.06
C LEU A 59 -4.17 -17.08 -8.92
N GLY A 60 -4.67 -17.44 -7.74
CA GLY A 60 -3.82 -17.75 -6.59
C GLY A 60 -4.47 -17.75 -5.20
N SER A 61 -5.71 -17.31 -5.02
CA SER A 61 -6.43 -17.45 -3.73
C SER A 61 -7.71 -18.27 -3.89
N GLU A 62 -7.91 -19.25 -3.01
CA GLU A 62 -9.15 -20.03 -2.91
C GLU A 62 -10.37 -19.15 -2.62
N ASP A 63 -10.13 -17.97 -2.02
CA ASP A 63 -11.12 -16.91 -1.95
C ASP A 63 -11.10 -16.09 -3.25
N GLU A 64 -12.20 -16.16 -3.99
CA GLU A 64 -12.55 -15.35 -5.17
C GLU A 64 -12.70 -13.85 -4.82
N VAL A 65 -11.64 -13.22 -4.30
CA VAL A 65 -11.67 -11.80 -3.98
C VAL A 65 -11.35 -11.01 -5.24
N LEU A 66 -12.43 -10.53 -5.85
CA LEU A 66 -12.47 -9.55 -6.93
C LEU A 66 -11.65 -8.31 -6.53
N SER A 67 -10.40 -8.21 -6.99
CA SER A 67 -9.54 -7.08 -6.68
C SER A 67 -8.90 -6.51 -7.93
N ARG A 68 -9.04 -5.20 -8.15
CA ARG A 68 -8.34 -4.47 -9.22
C ARG A 68 -7.06 -3.87 -8.66
N LYS A 69 -5.99 -3.89 -9.46
CA LYS A 69 -4.80 -3.10 -9.14
C LYS A 69 -5.10 -1.64 -9.44
N VAL A 70 -5.12 -0.82 -8.40
CA VAL A 70 -5.29 0.63 -8.48
C VAL A 70 -4.09 1.25 -7.81
N LEU A 71 -3.34 2.08 -8.55
CA LEU A 71 -2.06 2.63 -8.07
C LEU A 71 -1.15 1.53 -7.51
N GLY A 72 -1.09 0.37 -8.17
CA GLY A 72 -0.29 -0.80 -7.76
C GLY A 72 -0.73 -1.51 -6.46
N LEU A 73 -1.77 -1.04 -5.77
CA LEU A 73 -2.42 -1.71 -4.64
C LEU A 73 -3.63 -2.51 -5.11
N HIS A 74 -3.98 -3.59 -4.42
CA HIS A 74 -5.21 -4.32 -4.72
C HIS A 74 -6.36 -3.63 -3.99
N TRP A 75 -7.36 -3.13 -4.71
CA TRP A 75 -8.57 -2.58 -4.12
C TRP A 75 -9.74 -3.54 -4.32
N ASN A 76 -10.45 -3.85 -3.23
CA ASN A 76 -11.72 -4.56 -3.25
C ASN A 76 -12.86 -3.53 -3.15
N PRO A 77 -13.62 -3.29 -4.23
CA PRO A 77 -14.70 -2.32 -4.21
C PRO A 77 -15.86 -2.72 -3.29
N LYS A 78 -16.14 -4.03 -3.12
CA LYS A 78 -17.26 -4.50 -2.31
C LYS A 78 -17.09 -4.18 -0.82
N SER A 79 -15.88 -4.39 -0.29
CA SER A 79 -15.54 -4.08 1.10
C SER A 79 -14.94 -2.67 1.27
N ASP A 80 -14.65 -1.99 0.17
CA ASP A 80 -13.91 -0.73 0.12
C ASP A 80 -12.57 -0.75 0.88
N THR A 81 -11.79 -1.81 0.66
CA THR A 81 -10.51 -2.04 1.33
C THR A 81 -9.36 -2.20 0.34
N PHE A 82 -8.18 -1.72 0.73
CA PHE A 82 -6.92 -2.06 0.12
C PHE A 82 -6.33 -3.34 0.71
N ALA A 83 -5.69 -4.13 -0.13
CA ALA A 83 -4.98 -5.35 0.19
C ALA A 83 -3.61 -5.39 -0.51
N PHE A 84 -2.72 -6.21 0.02
CA PHE A 84 -1.40 -6.46 -0.54
C PHE A 84 -1.33 -7.93 -0.95
N LYS A 85 -1.04 -8.23 -2.22
CA LYS A 85 -0.92 -9.62 -2.71
C LYS A 85 0.34 -9.80 -3.53
N VAL A 86 1.04 -10.93 -3.38
CA VAL A 86 2.21 -11.29 -4.22
C VAL A 86 2.02 -12.69 -4.83
N ALA A 87 1.17 -12.75 -5.87
CA ALA A 87 0.70 -13.99 -6.49
C ALA A 87 1.76 -14.95 -7.11
N LYS A 88 3.05 -14.59 -7.23
CA LYS A 88 4.04 -15.49 -7.92
C LYS A 88 5.23 -15.94 -7.06
N ASN A 89 5.11 -15.97 -5.74
CA ASN A 89 6.23 -16.38 -4.88
C ASN A 89 5.85 -17.35 -3.75
N VAL A 90 4.64 -17.94 -3.78
CA VAL A 90 4.16 -18.85 -2.71
C VAL A 90 5.11 -20.04 -2.50
N GLU A 91 5.57 -20.67 -3.58
CA GLU A 91 6.54 -21.79 -3.50
C GLU A 91 7.87 -21.37 -2.89
N MET A 92 8.43 -20.23 -3.31
CA MET A 92 9.68 -19.71 -2.76
C MET A 92 9.56 -19.38 -1.27
N ILE A 93 8.42 -18.80 -0.85
CA ILE A 93 8.12 -18.54 0.55
C ILE A 93 8.08 -19.88 1.30
N ALA A 94 7.27 -20.83 0.84
CA ALA A 94 7.10 -22.14 1.48
C ALA A 94 8.43 -22.89 1.63
N TRP A 95 9.24 -22.98 0.57
CA TRP A 95 10.55 -23.65 0.62
C TRP A 95 11.55 -22.92 1.52
N THR A 96 11.49 -21.58 1.59
CA THR A 96 12.33 -20.81 2.52
C THR A 96 11.93 -21.10 3.98
N LEU A 97 10.63 -21.20 4.26
CA LEU A 97 10.12 -21.43 5.62
C LEU A 97 10.43 -22.85 6.12
N ASN A 98 10.44 -23.84 5.23
CA ASN A 98 10.79 -25.24 5.54
C ASN A 98 12.30 -25.53 5.56
N ASP A 99 13.15 -24.51 5.40
CA ASP A 99 14.62 -24.65 5.27
C ASP A 99 15.09 -25.47 4.06
N ASP A 100 14.20 -25.81 3.13
CA ASP A 100 14.51 -26.53 1.90
C ASP A 100 15.21 -25.64 0.86
N TYR A 101 15.21 -24.32 1.06
CA TYR A 101 15.69 -23.37 0.08
C TYR A 101 16.33 -22.12 0.69
N CYS A 102 17.41 -21.68 0.04
CA CYS A 102 18.07 -20.41 0.31
C CYS A 102 18.11 -19.59 -1.00
N PRO A 103 17.50 -18.39 -1.02
CA PRO A 103 17.36 -17.57 -2.22
C PRO A 103 18.67 -16.91 -2.61
N THR A 104 18.76 -16.53 -3.88
CA THR A 104 19.79 -15.66 -4.41
C THR A 104 19.49 -14.20 -4.10
N LYS A 105 20.52 -13.36 -4.19
CA LYS A 105 20.38 -11.90 -4.12
C LYS A 105 19.30 -11.36 -5.07
N LEU A 106 19.25 -11.88 -6.30
CA LEU A 106 18.28 -11.46 -7.30
C LEU A 106 16.85 -11.81 -6.91
N GLU A 107 16.62 -13.01 -6.35
CA GLU A 107 15.29 -13.44 -5.90
C GLU A 107 14.79 -12.60 -4.72
N VAL A 108 15.66 -12.33 -3.74
CA VAL A 108 15.33 -11.43 -2.62
C VAL A 108 14.98 -10.02 -3.13
N LEU A 109 15.79 -9.46 -4.03
CA LEU A 109 15.51 -8.14 -4.62
C LEU A 109 14.17 -8.14 -5.36
N SER A 110 13.96 -9.13 -6.23
CA SER A 110 12.75 -9.27 -7.05
C SER A 110 11.51 -9.35 -6.15
N PHE A 111 11.57 -10.13 -5.08
CA PHE A 111 10.48 -10.23 -4.11
C PHE A 111 10.19 -8.87 -3.46
N ILE A 112 11.20 -8.21 -2.88
CA ILE A 112 11.02 -6.93 -2.18
C ILE A 112 10.44 -5.85 -3.11
N MET A 113 10.92 -5.78 -4.35
CA MET A 113 10.47 -4.77 -5.32
C MET A 113 9.05 -5.00 -5.83
N ARG A 114 8.52 -6.22 -5.68
CA ARG A 114 7.11 -6.52 -6.03
C ARG A 114 6.13 -6.06 -4.97
N ILE A 115 6.58 -5.81 -3.74
CA ILE A 115 5.73 -5.23 -2.70
C ILE A 115 5.57 -3.74 -3.03
N PHE A 116 4.41 -3.42 -3.58
CA PHE A 116 4.07 -2.07 -3.96
C PHE A 116 3.31 -1.38 -2.83
N ASP A 117 3.88 -0.30 -2.28
CA ASP A 117 3.29 0.48 -1.18
C ASP A 117 3.47 1.98 -1.44
N CYS A 118 2.62 2.52 -2.31
CA CYS A 118 2.68 3.92 -2.74
C CYS A 118 2.41 4.92 -1.62
N LEU A 119 1.48 4.58 -0.73
CA LEU A 119 1.03 5.42 0.37
C LEU A 119 1.83 5.16 1.66
N GLY A 120 2.68 4.14 1.70
CA GLY A 120 3.40 3.77 2.91
C GLY A 120 2.48 3.15 3.97
N LEU A 121 1.40 2.46 3.59
CA LEU A 121 0.47 1.86 4.54
C LEU A 121 1.14 0.73 5.34
N ILE A 122 2.07 0.00 4.72
CA ILE A 122 2.84 -1.10 5.32
C ILE A 122 4.34 -0.77 5.37
N SER A 123 4.68 0.51 5.51
CA SER A 123 6.07 0.95 5.47
C SER A 123 6.95 0.30 6.55
N HIS A 124 6.37 -0.06 7.69
CA HIS A 124 7.02 -0.80 8.78
C HIS A 124 7.51 -2.18 8.33
N PHE A 125 6.80 -2.81 7.39
CA PHE A 125 7.14 -4.10 6.81
C PHE A 125 8.15 -3.91 5.66
N VAL A 126 7.87 -2.98 4.75
CA VAL A 126 8.71 -2.70 3.58
C VAL A 126 10.13 -2.25 3.98
N ILE A 127 10.26 -1.42 5.03
CA ILE A 127 11.57 -0.93 5.46
C ILE A 127 12.49 -2.06 5.93
N ARG A 128 11.94 -3.10 6.58
CA ARG A 128 12.71 -4.26 7.05
C ARG A 128 13.27 -5.06 5.88
N GLY A 129 12.46 -5.29 4.85
CA GLY A 129 12.93 -5.89 3.59
C GLY A 129 14.06 -5.07 2.95
N ARG A 130 13.90 -3.74 2.89
CA ARG A 130 14.96 -2.85 2.36
C ARG A 130 16.24 -2.87 3.20
N MET A 131 16.15 -3.05 4.51
CA MET A 131 17.32 -3.23 5.39
C MET A 131 18.04 -4.55 5.11
N ILE A 132 17.30 -5.65 4.94
CA ILE A 132 17.86 -6.95 4.53
C ILE A 132 18.59 -6.80 3.19
N LEU A 133 17.96 -6.14 2.22
CA LEU A 133 18.57 -5.86 0.92
C LEU A 133 19.86 -5.06 1.09
N GLN A 134 19.88 -4.02 1.92
CA GLN A 134 21.11 -3.26 2.22
C GLN A 134 22.21 -4.16 2.81
N SER A 135 21.87 -5.09 3.70
CA SER A 135 22.83 -6.06 4.25
C SER A 135 23.41 -6.96 3.16
N ILE A 136 22.59 -7.46 2.23
CA ILE A 136 23.05 -8.24 1.08
C ILE A 136 24.04 -7.44 0.22
N TRP A 137 23.75 -6.15 0.00
CA TRP A 137 24.66 -5.27 -0.73
C TRP A 137 26.00 -5.07 -0.03
N LYS A 138 26.00 -4.95 1.30
CA LYS A 138 27.22 -4.81 2.12
C LYS A 138 28.11 -6.05 2.06
N PHE A 139 27.51 -7.24 1.95
CA PHE A 139 28.25 -8.50 1.78
C PHE A 139 28.96 -8.62 0.43
N GLY A 140 28.59 -7.83 -0.57
CA GLY A 140 29.30 -7.80 -1.86
C GLY A 140 29.08 -9.02 -2.76
N ILE A 141 28.04 -9.83 -2.51
CA ILE A 141 27.74 -11.02 -3.33
C ILE A 141 27.16 -10.64 -4.71
N GLY A 142 27.41 -11.51 -5.68
CA GLY A 142 26.87 -11.44 -7.04
C GLY A 142 25.37 -11.71 -7.12
N TRP A 143 24.74 -11.34 -8.23
CA TRP A 143 23.29 -11.41 -8.43
C TRP A 143 22.68 -12.80 -8.26
N ARG A 144 23.33 -13.84 -8.82
CA ARG A 144 22.87 -15.23 -8.79
C ARG A 144 23.48 -16.05 -7.65
N GLN A 145 24.19 -15.40 -6.72
CA GLN A 145 24.75 -16.07 -5.55
C GLN A 145 23.72 -16.13 -4.43
N LYS A 146 23.69 -17.27 -3.72
CA LYS A 146 22.86 -17.46 -2.53
C LYS A 146 23.25 -16.48 -1.43
N ILE A 147 22.26 -16.04 -0.65
CA ILE A 147 22.50 -15.15 0.48
C ILE A 147 23.24 -15.90 1.61
N PRO A 148 24.15 -15.22 2.35
CA PRO A 148 24.80 -15.77 3.54
C PRO A 148 23.80 -16.21 4.59
N LYS A 149 24.19 -17.19 5.42
CA LYS A 149 23.31 -17.78 6.44
C LYS A 149 22.74 -16.71 7.39
N GLU A 150 23.56 -15.76 7.81
CA GLU A 150 23.16 -14.70 8.75
C GLU A 150 22.05 -13.80 8.16
N ILE A 151 22.06 -13.60 6.84
CA ILE A 151 21.02 -12.86 6.12
C ILE A 151 19.81 -13.75 5.86
N HIS A 152 20.02 -15.03 5.56
CA HIS A 152 18.95 -16.00 5.33
C HIS A 152 18.03 -16.12 6.55
N ASP A 153 18.59 -16.17 7.75
CA ASP A 153 17.80 -16.20 8.99
C ASP A 153 16.92 -14.94 9.13
N ALA A 154 17.49 -13.76 8.87
CA ALA A 154 16.74 -12.50 8.91
C ALA A 154 15.68 -12.40 7.79
N TRP A 155 15.99 -12.93 6.61
CA TRP A 155 15.07 -13.05 5.48
C TRP A 155 13.89 -13.96 5.82
N LYS A 156 14.17 -15.12 6.42
CA LYS A 156 13.16 -16.10 6.84
C LYS A 156 12.19 -15.52 7.87
N LEU A 157 12.71 -14.85 8.90
CA LEU A 157 11.87 -14.19 9.91
C LEU A 157 11.00 -13.08 9.31
N TRP A 158 11.52 -12.35 8.32
CA TRP A 158 10.76 -11.28 7.68
C TRP A 158 9.71 -11.83 6.71
N ILE A 159 10.03 -12.88 5.94
CA ILE A 159 9.10 -13.47 4.96
C ILE A 159 7.97 -14.22 5.64
N GLU A 160 8.18 -14.80 6.82
CA GLU A 160 7.13 -15.41 7.64
C GLU A 160 6.01 -14.42 7.96
N LYS A 161 6.36 -13.14 8.18
CA LYS A 161 5.38 -12.07 8.43
C LYS A 161 4.61 -11.63 7.20
N PHE A 162 4.98 -12.10 6.01
CA PHE A 162 4.31 -11.72 4.79
C PHE A 162 2.87 -12.25 4.72
N GLU A 163 2.60 -13.43 5.30
CA GLU A 163 1.23 -13.97 5.36
C GLU A 163 0.27 -13.05 6.13
N GLU A 164 0.75 -12.43 7.22
CA GLU A 164 -0.02 -11.43 7.98
C GLU A 164 -0.32 -10.18 7.11
N ILE A 165 0.62 -9.80 6.24
CA ILE A 165 0.46 -8.67 5.31
C ILE A 165 -0.54 -9.00 4.20
N GLU A 166 -0.57 -10.24 3.70
CA GLU A 166 -1.53 -10.64 2.66
C GLU A 166 -2.97 -10.68 3.18
N ARG A 167 -3.15 -11.01 4.46
CA ARG A 167 -4.45 -10.99 5.14
C ARG A 167 -4.90 -9.58 5.54
N LEU A 168 -4.00 -8.59 5.49
CA LEU A 168 -4.30 -7.23 5.92
C LEU A 168 -5.30 -6.56 4.96
N GLN A 169 -6.41 -6.09 5.52
CA GLN A 169 -7.41 -5.29 4.83
C GLN A 169 -7.42 -3.90 5.44
N ILE A 170 -7.06 -2.88 4.65
CA ILE A 170 -6.99 -1.49 5.10
C ILE A 170 -8.18 -0.74 4.49
N PRO A 171 -9.11 -0.19 5.31
CA PRO A 171 -10.18 0.64 4.79
C PRO A 171 -9.62 1.79 3.95
N ARG A 172 -10.11 1.94 2.71
CA ARG A 172 -9.70 3.06 1.85
C ARG A 172 -10.23 4.37 2.42
N HIS A 173 -11.48 4.37 2.84
CA HIS A 173 -12.11 5.54 3.45
C HIS A 173 -11.68 5.68 4.92
N TYR A 174 -11.27 6.88 5.31
CA TYR A 174 -10.79 7.14 6.68
C TYR A 174 -11.89 7.08 7.74
N GLY A 175 -13.16 7.04 7.34
CA GLY A 175 -14.33 7.19 8.22
C GLY A 175 -14.64 8.66 8.54
N TYR A 176 -13.93 9.59 7.90
CA TYR A 176 -14.14 11.03 8.04
C TYR A 176 -15.38 11.44 7.26
N ASP A 177 -16.29 12.14 7.93
CA ASP A 177 -17.47 12.77 7.33
C ASP A 177 -17.44 14.26 7.66
N SER A 178 -17.39 15.12 6.65
CA SER A 178 -17.30 16.58 6.81
C SER A 178 -18.47 17.18 7.61
N ARG A 179 -19.64 16.53 7.62
CA ARG A 179 -20.86 17.00 8.30
C ARG A 179 -20.91 16.61 9.77
N HIS A 180 -20.34 15.46 10.12
CA HIS A 180 -20.47 14.86 11.46
C HIS A 180 -19.16 14.85 12.25
N SER A 181 -18.03 14.93 11.56
CA SER A 181 -16.71 14.88 12.18
C SER A 181 -16.35 16.23 12.77
N ARG A 182 -15.87 16.22 14.01
CA ARG A 182 -15.39 17.40 14.72
C ARG A 182 -13.97 17.16 15.22
N ASN A 183 -13.33 18.24 15.69
CA ASN A 183 -12.00 18.18 16.31
C ASN A 183 -10.97 17.44 15.42
N VAL A 184 -10.95 17.78 14.14
CA VAL A 184 -10.10 17.16 13.14
C VAL A 184 -8.66 17.63 13.33
N THR A 185 -7.74 16.69 13.51
CA THR A 185 -6.31 16.97 13.67
C THR A 185 -5.47 16.00 12.86
N LEU A 186 -4.37 16.51 12.32
CA LEU A 186 -3.33 15.73 11.67
C LEU A 186 -2.19 15.49 12.67
N HIS A 187 -1.90 14.23 12.96
CA HIS A 187 -0.79 13.83 13.81
C HIS A 187 0.31 13.20 12.97
N VAL A 188 1.52 13.78 13.02
CA VAL A 188 2.69 13.25 12.32
C VAL A 188 3.71 12.79 13.35
N PHE A 189 4.07 11.52 13.29
CA PHE A 189 5.12 10.93 14.10
C PHE A 189 6.34 10.70 13.22
N VAL A 190 7.51 11.10 13.71
CA VAL A 190 8.79 10.92 13.02
C VAL A 190 9.73 10.19 13.96
N ASP A 191 10.36 9.14 13.45
CA ASP A 191 11.39 8.38 14.17
C ASP A 191 12.63 8.19 13.29
N ALA A 192 13.79 8.13 13.92
CA ALA A 192 15.07 7.96 13.26
C ALA A 192 16.03 7.15 14.15
N SER A 193 16.66 6.15 13.53
CA SER A 193 17.69 5.30 14.09
C SER A 193 18.94 5.31 13.20
N LEU A 194 19.95 4.53 13.58
CA LEU A 194 21.16 4.35 12.75
C LEU A 194 20.87 3.54 11.47
N GLU A 195 19.79 2.75 11.49
CA GLU A 195 19.42 1.84 10.42
C GLU A 195 18.41 2.45 9.45
N ALA A 196 17.46 3.26 9.94
CA ALA A 196 16.40 3.83 9.13
C ALA A 196 15.79 5.08 9.75
N TYR A 197 15.05 5.84 8.96
CA TYR A 197 14.19 6.91 9.44
C TYR A 197 12.84 6.84 8.74
N ALA A 198 11.79 7.19 9.47
CA ALA A 198 10.42 7.11 9.00
C ALA A 198 9.57 8.25 9.55
N ALA A 199 8.52 8.60 8.80
CA ALA A 199 7.46 9.48 9.23
C ALA A 199 6.11 8.86 8.89
N VAL A 200 5.15 8.90 9.81
CA VAL A 200 3.78 8.42 9.60
C VAL A 200 2.80 9.52 9.98
N ALA A 201 1.78 9.71 9.13
CA ALA A 201 0.73 10.69 9.31
C ALA A 201 -0.61 9.98 9.59
N PHE A 202 -1.29 10.42 10.63
CA PHE A 202 -2.62 9.97 11.01
C PHE A 202 -3.59 11.14 11.01
N ILE A 203 -4.79 10.91 10.48
CA ILE A 203 -5.93 11.79 10.72
C ILE A 203 -6.64 11.32 11.98
N ARG A 204 -6.92 12.25 12.88
CA ARG A 204 -7.76 12.03 14.06
C ARG A 204 -8.98 12.93 13.92
N PHE A 205 -10.15 12.40 14.22
CA PHE A 205 -11.39 13.16 14.28
C PHE A 205 -12.34 12.53 15.29
N GLU A 206 -13.43 13.21 15.60
CA GLU A 206 -14.41 12.78 16.58
C GLU A 206 -15.80 12.75 15.94
N ILE A 207 -16.52 11.63 16.10
CA ILE A 207 -17.90 11.46 15.66
C ILE A 207 -18.72 11.01 16.87
N ASN A 208 -19.77 11.76 17.22
CA ASN A 208 -20.67 11.45 18.34
C ASN A 208 -19.93 11.18 19.67
N GLY A 209 -18.89 11.95 19.98
CA GLY A 209 -18.08 11.76 21.20
C GLY A 209 -16.99 10.68 21.09
N VAL A 210 -16.94 9.93 19.99
CA VAL A 210 -16.00 8.83 19.79
C VAL A 210 -14.83 9.29 18.93
N VAL A 211 -13.61 9.15 19.47
CA VAL A 211 -12.38 9.44 18.73
C VAL A 211 -12.10 8.33 17.72
N LYS A 212 -11.86 8.73 16.48
CA LYS A 212 -11.43 7.86 15.38
C LYS A 212 -10.05 8.32 14.90
N VAL A 213 -9.20 7.36 14.54
CA VAL A 213 -7.85 7.60 14.04
C VAL A 213 -7.61 6.67 12.86
N SER A 214 -7.14 7.24 11.75
CA SER A 214 -6.85 6.50 10.52
C SER A 214 -5.49 6.92 9.98
N GLN A 215 -4.69 5.96 9.52
CA GLN A 215 -3.41 6.25 8.87
C GLN A 215 -3.66 6.82 7.48
N ILE A 216 -3.08 7.99 7.20
CA ILE A 216 -3.19 8.63 5.88
C ILE A 216 -2.11 8.09 4.97
N MET A 217 -0.86 8.19 5.44
CA MET A 217 0.31 7.79 4.69
C MET A 217 1.52 7.66 5.61
N SER A 218 2.56 7.00 5.11
CA SER A 218 3.87 7.09 5.74
C SER A 218 4.99 7.06 4.71
N LYS A 219 6.20 7.39 5.15
CA LYS A 219 7.39 7.34 4.32
C LYS A 219 8.56 6.86 5.15
N CYS A 220 9.26 5.86 4.64
CA CYS A 220 10.43 5.27 5.29
C CYS A 220 11.62 5.25 4.32
N ARG A 221 12.83 5.39 4.88
CA ARG A 221 14.09 5.26 4.14
C ARG A 221 15.14 4.58 5.01
N VAL A 222 15.90 3.67 4.40
CA VAL A 222 17.07 3.06 5.05
C VAL A 222 18.15 4.13 5.14
N ALA A 223 18.83 4.19 6.28
CA ALA A 223 19.93 5.12 6.49
C ALA A 223 21.09 4.80 5.52
N PRO A 224 21.79 5.82 4.98
CA PRO A 224 22.96 5.60 4.13
C PRO A 224 24.08 4.83 4.83
N VAL A 225 24.80 3.99 4.07
CA VAL A 225 25.91 3.16 4.61
C VAL A 225 27.14 4.01 4.97
N LYS A 226 27.44 5.05 4.18
CA LYS A 226 28.54 5.97 4.46
C LYS A 226 28.04 7.06 5.41
N TYR A 227 28.56 7.07 6.63
CA TYR A 227 28.30 8.10 7.63
C TYR A 227 28.91 9.44 7.18
N ALA A 228 28.19 10.20 6.37
CA ALA A 228 28.41 11.64 6.31
C ALA A 228 27.83 12.25 7.59
N SER A 229 28.64 12.28 8.67
CA SER A 229 28.41 13.05 9.89
C SER A 229 26.95 13.15 10.36
N VAL A 230 26.29 12.01 10.60
CA VAL A 230 25.01 12.02 11.32
C VAL A 230 25.36 12.26 12.79
N LYS A 231 25.46 13.54 13.19
CA LYS A 231 25.39 13.92 14.60
C LYS A 231 24.19 13.18 15.21
N LYS A 232 24.44 12.37 16.25
CA LYS A 232 23.46 11.55 17.01
C LYS A 232 22.01 12.08 16.86
N LYS A 233 21.20 11.43 16.02
CA LYS A 233 19.77 11.73 15.86
C LYS A 233 18.97 10.49 16.25
N TYR A 234 18.94 10.19 17.55
CA TYR A 234 17.74 9.58 18.12
C TYR A 234 16.73 10.72 18.21
N PHE A 235 15.77 10.75 17.30
CA PHE A 235 14.90 11.92 17.14
C PHE A 235 13.46 11.44 16.97
N LEU A 236 12.83 11.11 18.08
CA LEU A 236 11.39 10.92 18.13
C LEU A 236 10.74 12.31 18.24
N LYS A 237 9.93 12.68 17.25
CA LYS A 237 9.13 13.90 17.29
C LYS A 237 7.70 13.60 16.89
N SER A 238 6.76 14.19 17.63
CA SER A 238 5.36 14.24 17.24
C SER A 238 4.96 15.68 16.95
N PHE A 239 4.18 15.87 15.89
CA PHE A 239 3.58 17.15 15.52
C PHE A 239 2.08 16.95 15.41
N SER A 240 1.32 17.90 15.94
CA SER A 240 -0.15 17.88 15.85
C SER A 240 -0.62 19.19 15.25
N PHE A 241 -1.38 19.10 14.17
CA PHE A 241 -1.93 20.25 13.45
C PHE A 241 -3.45 20.16 13.50
N LYS A 242 -4.12 21.28 13.78
CA LYS A 242 -5.59 21.35 13.69
C LYS A 242 -5.96 21.59 12.22
N LEU A 243 -6.81 20.71 11.68
CA LEU A 243 -7.38 20.90 10.36
C LEU A 243 -8.68 21.71 10.56
N GLY A 244 -8.77 22.83 9.84
CA GLY A 244 -9.80 23.86 10.01
C GLY A 244 -11.17 23.42 9.51
#